data_AF-A0A3Q0KQX9-F1
#
_entry.id   AF-A0A3Q0KQX9-F1
#
_cell.length_a   1.000
_cell.length_b   1.000
_cell.length_c   1.000
_cell.angle_alpha   90.00
_cell.angle_beta   90.00
_cell.angle_gamma   90.00
#
_symmetry.space_group_name_H-M   'P 1'
#
loop_
_entity.id
_entity.type
_entity.pdbx_description
1 polymer ?
#
loop_
_entity_poly.entity_id
_entity_poly.type
_entity_poly.pdbx_seq_one_letter_code
_entity_poly.pdbx_strand_id
1 'polypeptide(L)'
;MSTDSDQEKLLQKFKDLREEPQKQVNDLTNAINDIEENLIRNKESHSIQMQKIDQLYRTNVNDLNEEINQLKDDLEIQSLHLKQIEKWLKATRGWISIRKYLYEQKYRKWKMELLRTHYHVEDACEEFNKTVFGNEANRPVWKVSMNSKATIQHPTSNNWINEKSWLHYRKQIIESQLSTKSKDQIKCIQNKLRNRKMAQRTFDRYSNRESHEVNVAEMNKSKQQDELTKYPYSINHPLHIHEQQLMNKFNQLKTMQFLNLIELNTKENDLHSLLKVQSCE
;
A
#
# COMPACT_ATOMS: atom_id res chain seq x y z
N MET A 1 -108.20 50.82 48.01
CA MET A 1 -108.22 49.35 48.13
C MET A 1 -106.96 48.71 47.53
N SER A 2 -105.75 49.22 47.83
CA SER A 2 -104.50 48.76 47.17
C SER A 2 -103.48 48.15 48.14
N THR A 3 -103.74 48.19 49.46
CA THR A 3 -102.73 47.87 50.49
C THR A 3 -102.41 46.38 50.58
N ASP A 4 -103.39 45.48 50.42
CA ASP A 4 -103.14 44.03 50.52
C ASP A 4 -102.27 43.51 49.37
N SER A 5 -102.52 43.98 48.14
CA SER A 5 -101.69 43.61 46.98
C SER A 5 -100.25 44.12 47.14
N ASP A 6 -100.06 45.31 47.70
CA ASP A 6 -98.74 45.88 47.93
C ASP A 6 -98.01 45.15 49.07
N GLN A 7 -98.71 44.74 50.13
CA GLN A 7 -98.16 43.92 51.22
C GLN A 7 -97.73 42.52 50.74
N GLU A 8 -98.54 41.85 49.92
CA GLU A 8 -98.22 40.52 49.40
C GLU A 8 -97.04 40.56 48.42
N LYS A 9 -96.95 41.59 47.57
CA LYS A 9 -95.76 41.85 46.73
C LYS A 9 -94.51 42.12 47.57
N LEU A 10 -94.62 42.86 48.68
CA LEU A 10 -93.51 43.10 49.61
C LEU A 10 -93.05 41.82 50.30
N LEU A 11 -93.98 40.98 50.75
CA LEU A 11 -93.69 39.67 51.34
C LEU A 11 -93.02 38.74 50.33
N GLN A 12 -93.49 38.69 49.09
CA GLN A 12 -92.85 37.89 48.05
C GLN A 12 -91.46 38.41 47.73
N LYS A 13 -91.29 39.73 47.55
CA LYS A 13 -89.97 40.34 47.35
C LYS A 13 -89.01 40.05 48.50
N PHE A 14 -89.49 40.04 49.75
CA PHE A 14 -88.70 39.70 50.92
C PHE A 14 -88.33 38.21 50.96
N LYS A 15 -89.23 37.30 50.56
CA LYS A 15 -88.92 35.88 50.39
C LYS A 15 -87.85 35.68 49.31
N ASP A 16 -88.02 36.29 48.14
CA ASP A 16 -87.07 36.22 47.03
C ASP A 16 -85.69 36.76 47.44
N LEU A 17 -85.65 37.93 48.09
CA LEU A 17 -84.43 38.53 48.67
C LEU A 17 -83.76 37.64 49.72
N ARG A 18 -84.53 36.79 50.41
CA ARG A 18 -84.00 35.86 51.41
C ARG A 18 -83.46 34.58 50.76
N GLU A 19 -84.03 34.14 49.66
CA GLU A 19 -83.55 32.98 48.88
C GLU A 19 -82.33 33.31 48.02
N GLU A 20 -82.18 34.56 47.58
CA GLU A 20 -81.07 34.98 46.71
C GLU A 20 -79.67 34.73 47.31
N PRO A 21 -79.36 35.09 48.59
CA PRO A 21 -78.08 34.73 49.20
C PRO A 21 -77.85 33.22 49.29
N GLN A 22 -78.90 32.44 49.56
CA GLN A 22 -78.78 30.99 49.64
C GLN A 22 -78.44 30.40 48.26
N LYS A 23 -79.07 30.92 47.21
CA LYS A 23 -78.74 30.56 45.83
C LYS A 23 -77.29 30.92 45.49
N GLN A 24 -76.84 32.13 45.84
CA GLN A 24 -75.45 32.56 45.64
C GLN A 24 -74.44 31.65 46.38
N VAL A 25 -74.73 31.27 47.63
CA VAL A 25 -73.89 30.34 48.40
C VAL A 25 -73.83 28.97 47.73
N ASN A 26 -74.96 28.44 47.25
CA ASN A 26 -74.98 27.16 46.54
C ASN A 26 -74.18 27.22 45.22
N ASP A 27 -74.35 28.29 44.44
CA ASP A 27 -73.61 28.52 43.19
C ASP A 27 -72.10 28.63 43.45
N LEU A 28 -71.68 29.36 44.49
CA LEU A 28 -70.28 29.46 44.90
C LEU A 28 -69.73 28.13 45.41
N THR A 29 -70.53 27.35 46.15
CA THR A 29 -70.12 26.03 46.65
C THR A 29 -69.85 25.08 45.49
N ASN A 30 -70.73 25.05 44.48
CA ASN A 30 -70.53 24.24 43.28
C ASN A 30 -69.28 24.68 42.50
N ALA A 31 -69.07 25.98 42.33
CA ALA A 31 -67.88 26.50 41.66
C ALA A 31 -66.57 26.15 42.40
N ILE A 32 -66.57 26.19 43.73
CA ILE A 32 -65.43 25.78 44.55
C ILE A 32 -65.14 24.28 44.35
N ASN A 33 -66.17 23.43 44.43
CA ASN A 33 -66.02 21.99 44.21
C ASN A 33 -65.46 21.68 42.81
N ASP A 34 -65.95 22.36 41.77
CA ASP A 34 -65.44 22.20 40.39
C ASP A 34 -63.96 22.63 40.27
N ILE A 35 -63.57 23.72 40.94
CA ILE A 35 -62.17 24.18 40.98
C ILE A 35 -61.29 23.16 41.70
N GLU A 36 -61.73 22.62 42.83
CA GLU A 36 -60.99 21.62 43.60
C GLU A 36 -60.78 20.33 42.78
N GLU A 37 -61.81 19.82 42.13
CA GLU A 37 -61.68 18.67 41.24
C GLU A 37 -60.72 18.92 40.07
N ASN A 38 -60.79 20.10 39.46
CA ASN A 38 -59.87 20.49 38.39
C ASN A 38 -58.42 20.55 38.89
N LEU A 39 -58.19 21.06 40.11
CA LEU A 39 -56.86 21.08 40.73
C LEU A 39 -56.33 19.66 40.99
N ILE A 40 -57.18 18.74 41.44
CA ILE A 40 -56.81 17.32 41.63
C ILE A 40 -56.41 16.70 40.29
N ARG A 41 -57.27 16.82 39.26
CA ARG A 41 -56.98 16.32 37.90
C ARG A 41 -55.70 16.91 37.32
N ASN A 42 -55.45 18.20 37.53
CA ASN A 42 -54.25 18.86 37.03
C ASN A 42 -52.98 18.36 37.74
N LYS A 43 -53.03 18.14 39.07
CA LYS A 43 -51.92 17.53 39.81
C LYS A 43 -51.61 16.12 39.33
N GLU A 44 -52.62 15.30 39.11
CA GLU A 44 -52.46 13.94 38.56
C GLU A 44 -51.88 13.97 37.15
N SER A 45 -52.40 14.85 36.28
CA SER A 45 -51.90 15.05 34.92
C SER A 45 -50.42 15.45 34.92
N HIS A 46 -50.02 16.40 35.77
CA HIS A 46 -48.63 16.83 35.89
C HIS A 46 -47.73 15.70 36.40
N SER A 47 -48.17 14.92 37.39
CA SER A 47 -47.45 13.74 37.89
C SER A 47 -47.20 12.71 36.78
N ILE A 48 -48.23 12.39 35.98
CA ILE A 48 -48.12 11.48 34.83
C ILE A 48 -47.16 12.04 33.77
N GLN A 49 -47.19 13.35 33.52
CA GLN A 49 -46.28 13.99 32.56
C GLN A 49 -44.82 13.89 33.03
N MET A 50 -44.54 14.15 34.32
CA MET A 50 -43.19 13.99 34.88
C MET A 50 -42.70 12.55 34.77
N GLN A 51 -43.54 11.57 35.10
CA GLN A 51 -43.20 10.16 34.93
C GLN A 51 -42.86 9.79 33.47
N LYS A 52 -43.59 10.35 32.50
CA LYS A 52 -43.29 10.13 31.07
C LYS A 52 -41.95 10.74 30.65
N ILE A 53 -41.64 11.95 31.13
CA ILE A 53 -40.36 12.61 30.87
C ILE A 53 -39.22 11.79 31.47
N ASP A 54 -39.34 11.35 32.72
CA ASP A 54 -38.35 10.49 33.38
C ASP A 54 -38.12 9.17 32.64
N GLN A 55 -39.20 8.54 32.15
CA GLN A 55 -39.12 7.31 31.36
C GLN A 55 -38.37 7.54 30.04
N LEU A 56 -38.75 8.59 29.29
CA LEU A 56 -38.07 8.96 28.04
C LEU A 56 -36.58 9.20 28.25
N TYR A 57 -36.24 9.93 29.32
CA TYR A 57 -34.86 10.18 29.68
C TYR A 57 -34.09 8.90 29.98
N ARG A 58 -34.64 8.01 30.82
CA ARG A 58 -34.01 6.72 31.14
C ARG A 58 -33.79 5.85 29.91
N THR A 59 -34.76 5.81 28.99
CA THR A 59 -34.62 5.09 27.73
C THR A 59 -33.48 5.66 26.90
N ASN A 60 -33.43 6.97 26.68
CA ASN A 60 -32.36 7.61 25.91
C ASN A 60 -30.97 7.37 26.51
N VAL A 61 -30.84 7.40 27.84
CA VAL A 61 -29.57 7.09 28.53
C VAL A 61 -29.18 5.63 28.36
N ASN A 62 -30.12 4.70 28.42
CA ASN A 62 -29.85 3.28 28.22
C ASN A 62 -29.43 3.00 26.78
N ASP A 63 -30.13 3.56 25.80
CA ASP A 63 -29.82 3.38 24.38
C ASP A 63 -28.42 3.92 24.05
N LEU A 64 -28.06 5.11 24.55
CA LEU A 64 -26.71 5.66 24.37
C LEU A 64 -25.63 4.83 25.07
N ASN A 65 -25.90 4.30 26.25
CA ASN A 65 -24.97 3.40 26.94
C ASN A 65 -24.74 2.10 26.16
N GLU A 66 -25.79 1.54 25.56
CA GLU A 66 -25.69 0.35 24.71
C GLU A 66 -24.83 0.64 23.47
N GLU A 67 -25.07 1.76 22.79
CA GLU A 67 -24.24 2.20 21.65
C GLU A 67 -22.76 2.40 22.05
N ILE A 68 -22.50 3.04 23.18
CA ILE A 68 -21.14 3.26 23.72
C ILE A 68 -20.44 1.93 24.01
N ASN A 69 -21.14 0.97 24.60
CA ASN A 69 -20.58 -0.34 24.92
C ASN A 69 -20.28 -1.13 23.63
N GLN A 70 -21.19 -1.10 22.65
CA GLN A 70 -20.97 -1.74 21.36
C GLN A 70 -19.74 -1.16 20.64
N LEU A 71 -19.58 0.17 20.65
CA LEU A 71 -18.39 0.82 20.08
C LEU A 71 -17.09 0.45 20.81
N LYS A 72 -17.14 0.27 22.13
CA LYS A 72 -15.99 -0.18 22.93
C LYS A 72 -15.58 -1.61 22.56
N ASP A 73 -16.54 -2.50 22.43
CA ASP A 73 -16.31 -3.89 22.02
C ASP A 73 -15.72 -3.95 20.61
N ASP A 74 -16.27 -3.18 19.67
CA ASP A 74 -15.76 -3.09 18.30
C ASP A 74 -14.31 -2.57 18.26
N LEU A 75 -13.98 -1.55 19.07
CA LEU A 75 -12.62 -1.03 19.20
C LEU A 75 -11.65 -2.06 19.77
N GLU A 76 -12.09 -2.88 20.73
CA GLU A 76 -11.28 -3.97 21.29
C GLU A 76 -10.99 -5.04 20.23
N ILE A 77 -12.02 -5.48 19.49
CA ILE A 77 -11.89 -6.45 18.39
C ILE A 77 -10.92 -5.92 17.33
N GLN A 78 -11.06 -4.65 16.93
CA GLN A 78 -10.15 -4.01 15.97
C GLN A 78 -8.71 -3.96 16.48
N SER A 79 -8.50 -3.68 17.77
CA SER A 79 -7.17 -3.70 18.41
C SER A 79 -6.53 -5.08 18.36
N LEU A 80 -7.31 -6.15 18.60
CA LEU A 80 -6.85 -7.54 18.48
C LEU A 80 -6.46 -7.87 17.03
N HIS A 81 -7.28 -7.48 16.05
CA HIS A 81 -6.99 -7.68 14.63
C HIS A 81 -5.72 -6.93 14.19
N LEU A 82 -5.52 -5.69 14.64
CA LEU A 82 -4.30 -4.92 14.36
C LEU A 82 -3.05 -5.62 14.91
N LYS A 83 -3.08 -6.08 16.16
CA LYS A 83 -1.97 -6.86 16.75
C LYS A 83 -1.66 -8.13 15.95
N GLN A 84 -2.70 -8.80 15.42
CA GLN A 84 -2.49 -9.98 14.59
C GLN A 84 -1.83 -9.62 13.25
N ILE A 85 -2.27 -8.55 12.59
CA ILE A 85 -1.68 -8.06 11.34
C ILE A 85 -0.22 -7.63 11.55
N GLU A 86 0.11 -6.98 12.67
CA GLU A 86 1.49 -6.62 13.01
C GLU A 86 2.41 -7.85 13.11
N LYS A 87 1.94 -8.94 13.73
CA LYS A 87 2.67 -10.21 13.78
C LYS A 87 2.91 -10.75 12.37
N TRP A 88 1.90 -10.74 11.51
CA TRP A 88 2.02 -11.19 10.12
C TRP A 88 2.96 -10.31 9.28
N LEU A 89 2.93 -8.99 9.48
CA LEU A 89 3.85 -8.05 8.85
C LEU A 89 5.30 -8.33 9.27
N LYS A 90 5.54 -8.51 10.57
CA LYS A 90 6.86 -8.85 11.11
C LYS A 90 7.38 -10.18 10.53
N ALA A 91 6.53 -11.20 10.48
CA ALA A 91 6.88 -12.49 9.88
C ALA A 91 7.21 -12.35 8.38
N THR A 92 6.38 -11.63 7.62
CA THR A 92 6.58 -11.40 6.17
C THR A 92 7.88 -10.66 5.90
N ARG A 93 8.19 -9.61 6.67
CA ARG A 93 9.46 -8.87 6.60
C ARG A 93 10.67 -9.74 6.96
N GLY A 94 10.51 -10.64 7.93
CA GLY A 94 11.51 -11.66 8.26
C GLY A 94 11.81 -12.56 7.06
N TRP A 95 10.77 -13.09 6.41
CA TRP A 95 10.91 -13.92 5.20
C TRP A 95 11.56 -13.18 4.03
N ILE A 96 11.18 -11.92 3.79
CA ILE A 96 11.83 -11.06 2.78
C ILE A 96 13.33 -10.93 3.07
N SER A 97 13.71 -10.73 4.34
CA SER A 97 15.10 -10.58 4.75
C SER A 97 15.91 -11.87 4.58
N ILE A 98 15.36 -13.02 4.98
CA ILE A 98 15.98 -14.34 4.77
C ILE A 98 16.18 -14.59 3.28
N ARG A 99 15.14 -14.34 2.47
CA ARG A 99 15.20 -14.48 1.01
C ARG A 99 16.33 -13.63 0.44
N LYS A 100 16.38 -12.34 0.78
CA LYS A 100 17.44 -11.41 0.39
C LYS A 100 18.82 -11.99 0.68
N TYR A 101 19.05 -12.45 1.91
CA TYR A 101 20.30 -13.05 2.31
C TYR A 101 20.67 -14.28 1.45
N LEU A 102 19.74 -15.20 1.24
CA LEU A 102 19.98 -16.41 0.43
C LEU A 102 20.34 -16.06 -1.03
N TYR A 103 19.68 -15.06 -1.62
CA TYR A 103 20.02 -14.59 -2.96
C TYR A 103 21.42 -13.97 -3.01
N GLU A 104 21.77 -13.14 -2.03
CA GLU A 104 23.11 -12.56 -1.94
C GLU A 104 24.20 -13.65 -1.84
N GLN A 105 23.97 -14.70 -1.04
CA GLN A 105 24.90 -15.83 -0.94
C GLN A 105 25.04 -16.60 -2.25
N LYS A 106 23.90 -16.94 -2.90
CA LYS A 106 23.91 -17.63 -4.20
C LYS A 106 24.63 -16.81 -5.27
N TYR A 107 24.42 -15.50 -5.27
CA TYR A 107 25.08 -14.59 -6.20
C TYR A 107 26.58 -14.52 -5.95
N ARG A 108 27.03 -14.37 -4.70
CA ARG A 108 28.46 -14.38 -4.36
C ARG A 108 29.14 -15.66 -4.84
N LYS A 109 28.51 -16.82 -4.61
CA LYS A 109 29.02 -18.11 -5.09
C LYS A 109 29.14 -18.14 -6.63
N TRP A 110 28.09 -17.75 -7.33
CA TRP A 110 28.09 -17.67 -8.80
C TRP A 110 29.15 -16.71 -9.33
N LYS A 111 29.32 -15.52 -8.72
CA LYS A 111 30.34 -14.54 -9.09
C LYS A 111 31.75 -15.11 -8.94
N MET A 112 32.02 -15.87 -7.87
CA MET A 112 33.31 -16.54 -7.67
C MET A 112 33.56 -17.67 -8.66
N GLU A 113 32.54 -18.47 -8.99
CA GLU A 113 32.63 -19.52 -10.03
C GLU A 113 32.89 -18.92 -11.42
N LEU A 114 32.23 -17.81 -11.73
CA LEU A 114 32.43 -17.07 -12.98
C LEU A 114 33.86 -16.53 -13.08
N LEU A 115 34.38 -15.91 -12.01
CA LEU A 115 35.76 -15.42 -11.96
C LEU A 115 36.76 -16.56 -12.12
N ARG A 116 36.57 -17.70 -11.42
CA ARG A 116 37.43 -18.87 -11.58
C ARG A 116 37.44 -19.38 -13.03
N THR A 117 36.28 -19.45 -13.66
CA THR A 117 36.16 -19.87 -15.07
C THR A 117 36.87 -18.87 -16.00
N HIS A 118 36.73 -17.57 -15.73
CA HIS A 118 37.44 -16.53 -16.48
C HIS A 118 38.95 -16.70 -16.41
N TYR A 119 39.50 -16.87 -15.19
CA TYR A 119 40.94 -17.11 -15.00
C TYR A 119 41.42 -18.39 -15.69
N HIS A 120 40.67 -19.48 -15.62
CA HIS A 120 41.04 -20.71 -16.33
C HIS A 120 41.06 -20.54 -17.86
N VAL A 121 40.14 -19.73 -18.41
CA VAL A 121 40.14 -19.40 -19.83
C VAL A 121 41.32 -18.49 -20.18
N GLU A 122 41.64 -17.49 -19.35
CA GLU A 122 42.80 -16.63 -19.54
C GLU A 122 44.12 -17.42 -19.49
N ASP A 123 44.29 -18.30 -18.49
CA ASP A 123 45.46 -19.18 -18.35
C ASP A 123 45.60 -20.09 -19.57
N ALA A 124 44.51 -20.75 -20.00
CA ALA A 124 44.52 -21.59 -21.19
C ALA A 124 44.84 -20.79 -22.46
N CYS A 125 44.37 -19.54 -22.56
CA CYS A 125 44.72 -18.63 -23.64
C CYS A 125 46.20 -18.22 -23.58
N GLU A 126 46.76 -17.99 -22.39
CA GLU A 126 48.17 -17.65 -22.21
C GLU A 126 49.08 -18.84 -22.57
N GLU A 127 48.75 -20.04 -22.10
CA GLU A 127 49.47 -21.28 -22.42
C GLU A 127 49.37 -21.63 -23.91
N PHE A 128 48.19 -21.45 -24.51
CA PHE A 128 48.01 -21.53 -25.96
C PHE A 128 48.90 -20.52 -26.68
N ASN A 129 48.93 -19.26 -26.23
CA ASN A 129 49.77 -18.24 -26.84
C ASN A 129 51.27 -18.58 -26.72
N LYS A 130 51.73 -19.07 -25.56
CA LYS A 130 53.12 -19.52 -25.35
C LYS A 130 53.48 -20.69 -26.28
N THR A 131 52.58 -21.67 -26.42
CA THR A 131 52.78 -22.87 -27.26
C THR A 131 52.79 -22.54 -28.75
N VAL A 132 51.90 -21.66 -29.21
CA VAL A 132 51.73 -21.35 -30.63
C VAL A 132 52.72 -20.29 -31.12
N PHE A 133 53.07 -19.31 -30.29
CA PHE A 133 53.88 -18.16 -30.71
C PHE A 133 55.31 -18.14 -30.13
N GLY A 134 55.64 -19.07 -29.23
CA GLY A 134 56.92 -19.08 -28.52
C GLY A 134 57.03 -17.95 -27.49
N ASN A 135 58.02 -18.06 -26.61
CA ASN A 135 58.27 -17.21 -25.45
C ASN A 135 57.87 -15.72 -25.60
N GLU A 136 57.28 -15.21 -24.50
CA GLU A 136 56.74 -13.89 -24.09
C GLU A 136 57.15 -12.58 -24.80
N ALA A 137 58.06 -12.56 -25.76
CA ALA A 137 58.43 -11.35 -26.49
C ALA A 137 57.32 -10.84 -27.43
N ASN A 138 56.45 -11.73 -27.91
CA ASN A 138 55.33 -11.36 -28.77
C ASN A 138 54.07 -11.11 -27.92
N ARG A 139 54.08 -10.06 -27.10
CA ARG A 139 52.84 -9.58 -26.46
C ARG A 139 51.77 -9.40 -27.55
N PRO A 140 50.57 -9.96 -27.39
CA PRO A 140 49.52 -9.88 -28.39
C PRO A 140 49.16 -8.41 -28.65
N VAL A 141 48.99 -8.09 -29.93
CA VAL A 141 48.69 -6.78 -30.56
C VAL A 141 47.52 -6.02 -29.90
N TRP A 142 46.74 -6.65 -29.02
CA TRP A 142 45.62 -6.04 -28.32
C TRP A 142 46.00 -5.20 -27.10
N LYS A 143 47.28 -5.20 -26.65
CA LYS A 143 47.78 -4.02 -25.92
C LYS A 143 47.99 -2.89 -26.91
N VAL A 144 46.87 -2.28 -27.31
CA VAL A 144 46.79 -0.94 -27.88
C VAL A 144 47.82 -0.10 -27.14
N SER A 145 48.87 0.31 -27.87
CA SER A 145 50.00 1.04 -27.34
C SER A 145 49.55 2.43 -26.88
N MET A 146 48.99 2.50 -25.68
CA MET A 146 48.88 3.72 -24.94
C MET A 146 50.30 3.99 -24.39
N ASN A 147 51.05 4.80 -25.15
CA ASN A 147 52.21 5.56 -24.69
C ASN A 147 53.56 4.81 -24.62
N SER A 148 54.39 4.94 -25.66
CA SER A 148 55.84 5.24 -25.53
C SER A 148 56.56 5.22 -26.89
N LYS A 149 57.31 6.30 -27.19
CA LYS A 149 58.14 6.51 -28.39
C LYS A 149 59.48 5.76 -28.33
N ALA A 150 59.50 4.50 -27.90
CA ALA A 150 60.74 3.73 -27.85
C ALA A 150 61.02 3.05 -29.20
N THR A 151 62.14 3.44 -29.82
CA THR A 151 62.69 2.94 -31.08
C THR A 151 62.81 1.41 -31.08
N ILE A 152 61.87 0.71 -31.73
CA ILE A 152 61.88 -0.74 -31.86
C ILE A 152 62.93 -1.12 -32.91
N GLN A 153 64.07 -1.67 -32.47
CA GLN A 153 65.00 -2.37 -33.35
C GLN A 153 64.35 -3.70 -33.76
N HIS A 154 63.90 -3.79 -35.01
CA HIS A 154 63.27 -4.98 -35.56
C HIS A 154 64.34 -6.00 -36.00
N PRO A 155 64.30 -7.26 -35.52
CA PRO A 155 65.19 -8.31 -36.01
C PRO A 155 64.91 -8.59 -37.50
N THR A 156 65.95 -8.42 -38.30
CA THR A 156 65.92 -8.42 -39.77
C THR A 156 66.16 -9.82 -40.33
N SER A 157 65.28 -10.78 -40.10
CA SER A 157 65.22 -12.00 -40.93
C SER A 157 63.98 -12.84 -40.64
N ASN A 158 62.94 -12.66 -41.45
CA ASN A 158 62.14 -13.76 -42.00
C ASN A 158 61.14 -13.16 -43.00
N ASN A 159 61.31 -13.57 -44.25
CA ASN A 159 60.79 -13.01 -45.51
C ASN A 159 59.26 -13.09 -45.69
N TRP A 160 58.45 -12.94 -44.64
CA TRP A 160 57.01 -12.83 -44.77
C TRP A 160 56.64 -11.36 -45.00
N ILE A 161 57.00 -10.85 -46.19
CA ILE A 161 56.99 -9.42 -46.57
C ILE A 161 55.59 -8.76 -46.50
N ASN A 162 54.51 -9.53 -46.28
CA ASN A 162 53.25 -8.96 -45.82
C ASN A 162 52.43 -10.00 -45.03
N GLU A 163 51.59 -9.50 -44.11
CA GLU A 163 50.66 -10.29 -43.31
C GLU A 163 49.74 -11.18 -44.17
N LYS A 164 49.40 -10.72 -45.39
CA LYS A 164 48.60 -11.51 -46.35
C LYS A 164 49.31 -12.79 -46.79
N SER A 165 50.63 -12.75 -47.02
CA SER A 165 51.45 -13.89 -47.45
C SER A 165 51.53 -14.93 -46.35
N TRP A 166 51.65 -14.48 -45.09
CA TRP A 166 51.65 -15.39 -43.94
C TRP A 166 50.29 -16.04 -43.71
N LEU A 167 49.20 -15.27 -43.77
CA LEU A 167 47.84 -15.82 -43.67
C LEU A 167 47.55 -16.80 -44.82
N HIS A 168 48.05 -16.52 -46.02
CA HIS A 168 47.92 -17.41 -47.17
C HIS A 168 48.67 -18.73 -46.97
N TYR A 169 49.93 -18.68 -46.55
CA TYR A 169 50.73 -19.87 -46.23
C TYR A 169 50.07 -20.71 -45.12
N ARG A 170 49.61 -20.05 -44.06
CA ARG A 170 48.95 -20.71 -42.93
C ARG A 170 47.63 -21.37 -43.34
N LYS A 171 46.87 -20.72 -44.23
CA LYS A 171 45.66 -21.30 -44.84
C LYS A 171 45.99 -22.56 -45.65
N GLN A 172 47.08 -22.57 -46.43
CA GLN A 172 47.48 -23.75 -47.20
C GLN A 172 47.84 -24.96 -46.32
N ILE A 173 48.57 -24.76 -45.21
CA ILE A 173 48.90 -25.85 -44.27
C ILE A 173 47.64 -26.45 -43.67
N ILE A 174 46.71 -25.61 -43.21
CA ILE A 174 45.44 -26.10 -42.65
C ILE A 174 44.65 -26.84 -43.74
N GLU A 175 44.59 -26.31 -44.96
CA GLU A 175 43.91 -26.96 -46.08
C GLU A 175 44.57 -28.28 -46.53
N SER A 176 45.88 -28.46 -46.38
CA SER A 176 46.53 -29.74 -46.72
C SER A 176 46.30 -30.82 -45.66
N GLN A 177 46.17 -30.43 -44.40
CA GLN A 177 45.92 -31.35 -43.27
C GLN A 177 44.45 -31.75 -43.13
N LEU A 178 43.53 -30.97 -43.70
CA LEU A 178 42.09 -31.26 -43.65
C LEU A 178 41.71 -32.36 -44.68
N SER A 179 41.12 -33.45 -44.18
CA SER A 179 40.37 -34.44 -44.96
C SER A 179 39.29 -33.76 -45.82
N THR A 180 38.98 -34.29 -47.00
CA THR A 180 37.88 -33.82 -47.88
C THR A 180 36.56 -33.64 -47.12
N LYS A 181 36.21 -34.59 -46.24
CA LYS A 181 35.01 -34.53 -45.40
C LYS A 181 35.00 -33.32 -44.46
N SER A 182 36.16 -32.99 -43.87
CA SER A 182 36.30 -31.84 -42.98
C SER A 182 36.25 -30.50 -43.74
N LYS A 183 36.78 -30.45 -44.97
CA LYS A 183 36.67 -29.28 -45.86
C LYS A 183 35.20 -28.96 -46.19
N ASP A 184 34.41 -29.98 -46.51
CA ASP A 184 32.98 -29.80 -46.83
C ASP A 184 32.18 -29.33 -45.61
N GLN A 185 32.48 -29.84 -44.42
CA GLN A 185 31.85 -29.39 -43.17
C GLN A 185 32.18 -27.92 -42.87
N ILE A 186 33.45 -27.53 -43.00
CA ILE A 186 33.88 -26.13 -42.81
C ILE A 186 33.17 -25.22 -43.82
N LYS A 187 33.06 -25.64 -45.08
CA LYS A 187 32.36 -24.89 -46.13
C LYS A 187 30.86 -24.75 -45.82
N CYS A 188 30.22 -25.79 -45.31
CA CYS A 188 28.82 -25.77 -44.86
C CYS A 188 28.61 -24.82 -43.69
N ILE A 189 29.48 -24.84 -42.67
CA ILE A 189 29.42 -23.95 -41.51
C ILE A 189 29.63 -22.49 -41.95
N GLN A 190 30.61 -22.22 -42.82
CA GLN A 190 30.86 -20.88 -43.36
C GLN A 190 29.66 -20.34 -44.14
N ASN A 191 28.99 -21.16 -44.96
CA ASN A 191 27.77 -20.74 -45.64
C ASN A 191 26.62 -20.45 -44.66
N LYS A 192 26.43 -21.29 -43.62
CA LYS A 192 25.43 -21.03 -42.57
C LYS A 192 25.69 -19.72 -41.82
N LEU A 193 26.94 -19.44 -41.46
CA LEU A 193 27.33 -18.20 -40.79
C LEU A 193 27.16 -16.97 -41.70
N ARG A 194 27.53 -17.08 -42.98
CA ARG A 194 27.34 -16.01 -43.97
C ARG A 194 25.85 -15.71 -44.17
N ASN A 195 25.01 -16.73 -44.24
CA ASN A 195 23.55 -16.58 -44.36
C ASN A 195 22.95 -15.94 -43.10
N ARG A 196 23.37 -16.34 -41.89
CA ARG A 196 22.95 -15.68 -40.65
C ARG A 196 23.35 -14.21 -40.60
N LYS A 197 24.59 -13.89 -40.98
CA LYS A 197 25.07 -12.50 -40.99
C LYS A 197 24.32 -11.65 -42.01
N MET A 198 23.95 -12.22 -43.16
CA MET A 198 23.08 -11.55 -44.13
C MET A 198 21.68 -11.35 -43.54
N ALA A 199 21.06 -12.39 -42.98
CA ALA A 199 19.74 -12.31 -42.35
C ALA A 199 19.68 -11.27 -41.22
N GLN A 200 20.72 -11.22 -40.38
CA GLN A 200 20.88 -10.22 -39.33
C GLN A 200 20.96 -8.81 -39.91
N ARG A 201 21.77 -8.60 -40.96
CA ARG A 201 21.87 -7.30 -41.64
C ARG A 201 20.58 -6.88 -42.34
N THR A 202 19.78 -7.83 -42.84
CA THR A 202 18.43 -7.52 -43.33
C THR A 202 17.54 -7.13 -42.17
N PHE A 203 17.55 -7.89 -41.08
CA PHE A 203 16.75 -7.62 -39.87
C PHE A 203 17.08 -6.27 -39.23
N ASP A 204 18.37 -5.96 -39.04
CA ASP A 204 18.84 -4.68 -38.49
C ASP A 204 18.48 -3.50 -39.41
N ARG A 205 18.47 -3.70 -40.74
CA ARG A 205 18.00 -2.68 -41.69
C ARG A 205 16.49 -2.43 -41.61
N TYR A 206 15.69 -3.45 -41.27
CA TYR A 206 14.26 -3.27 -41.02
C TYR A 206 14.02 -2.64 -39.64
N SER A 207 14.75 -3.07 -38.60
CA SER A 207 14.53 -2.63 -37.22
C SER A 207 14.99 -1.18 -36.95
N ASN A 208 16.09 -0.74 -37.58
CA ASN A 208 16.55 0.66 -37.47
C ASN A 208 15.68 1.66 -38.24
N ARG A 209 14.67 1.22 -39.01
CA ARG A 209 13.72 2.13 -39.64
C ARG A 209 12.59 2.57 -38.71
N GLU A 210 12.40 1.92 -37.56
CA GLU A 210 11.27 2.19 -36.66
C GLU A 210 11.65 2.84 -35.32
N SER A 211 12.92 3.13 -35.06
CA SER A 211 13.33 3.75 -33.78
C SER A 211 14.33 4.89 -33.99
N HIS A 212 13.81 6.03 -34.43
CA HIS A 212 14.44 7.34 -34.22
C HIS A 212 13.76 8.03 -33.04
N GLU A 213 14.58 8.71 -32.23
CA GLU A 213 14.22 9.67 -31.16
C GLU A 213 13.85 9.13 -29.77
N VAL A 214 14.86 8.85 -28.92
CA VAL A 214 14.81 9.24 -27.50
C VAL A 214 16.20 9.67 -27.03
N ASN A 215 16.29 10.91 -26.54
CA ASN A 215 17.48 11.56 -26.00
C ASN A 215 18.08 10.82 -24.79
N VAL A 216 19.38 10.53 -24.85
CA VAL A 216 20.16 9.88 -23.78
C VAL A 216 21.23 10.86 -23.30
N ALA A 217 20.88 11.82 -22.46
CA ALA A 217 21.84 12.80 -21.97
C ALA A 217 21.45 13.41 -20.62
N GLU A 218 21.20 12.60 -19.58
CA GLU A 218 21.28 13.05 -18.18
C GLU A 218 21.02 11.87 -17.23
N MET A 219 22.06 11.27 -16.66
CA MET A 219 22.09 10.52 -15.39
C MET A 219 23.36 9.64 -15.35
N ASN A 220 24.55 10.24 -15.16
CA ASN A 220 25.82 9.50 -15.03
C ASN A 220 26.61 9.87 -13.75
N LYS A 221 25.92 10.20 -12.65
CA LYS A 221 26.56 10.46 -11.35
C LYS A 221 25.78 9.85 -10.17
N SER A 222 25.64 8.53 -10.17
CA SER A 222 25.33 7.79 -8.94
C SER A 222 26.20 6.55 -8.89
N LYS A 223 26.99 6.48 -7.82
CA LYS A 223 27.85 5.40 -7.35
C LYS A 223 27.54 4.04 -7.98
N GLN A 224 28.59 3.34 -8.44
CA GLN A 224 28.63 1.92 -8.79
C GLN A 224 28.19 1.03 -7.60
N GLN A 225 26.97 1.18 -7.11
CA GLN A 225 26.27 0.07 -6.50
C GLN A 225 26.07 -0.92 -7.63
N ASP A 226 26.80 -2.04 -7.59
CA ASP A 226 26.67 -3.19 -8.49
C ASP A 226 25.22 -3.25 -9.01
N GLU A 227 24.99 -2.82 -10.26
CA GLU A 227 23.64 -2.62 -10.82
C GLU A 227 22.80 -3.90 -10.73
N LEU A 228 23.46 -5.04 -10.57
CA LEU A 228 22.83 -6.35 -10.40
C LEU A 228 22.23 -6.61 -9.01
N THR A 229 22.57 -5.85 -7.97
CA THR A 229 21.89 -6.00 -6.65
C THR A 229 20.41 -5.61 -6.70
N LYS A 230 19.95 -4.93 -7.75
CA LYS A 230 18.51 -4.65 -7.98
C LYS A 230 17.69 -5.89 -8.38
N TYR A 231 18.30 -6.94 -8.92
CA TYR A 231 17.60 -8.00 -9.66
C TYR A 231 17.46 -9.31 -8.86
N PRO A 232 16.75 -9.33 -7.70
CA PRO A 232 15.32 -9.58 -7.81
C PRO A 232 14.48 -8.97 -6.67
N TYR A 233 14.59 -7.66 -6.43
CA TYR A 233 13.56 -6.92 -5.67
C TYR A 233 12.42 -6.54 -6.60
N SER A 234 11.89 -7.51 -7.34
CA SER A 234 10.65 -7.29 -8.06
C SER A 234 9.57 -7.00 -7.03
N ILE A 235 9.05 -5.79 -7.06
CA ILE A 235 7.90 -5.35 -6.25
C ILE A 235 6.72 -6.32 -6.47
N ASN A 236 6.69 -7.03 -7.60
CA ASN A 236 5.69 -8.03 -7.96
C ASN A 236 5.95 -9.44 -7.37
N HIS A 237 6.93 -9.60 -6.49
CA HIS A 237 7.13 -10.90 -5.81
C HIS A 237 5.98 -11.16 -4.81
N PRO A 238 5.48 -12.40 -4.69
CA PRO A 238 4.35 -12.72 -3.79
C PRO A 238 4.52 -12.22 -2.34
N LEU A 239 5.75 -12.27 -1.79
CA LEU A 239 6.01 -11.73 -0.44
C LEU A 239 5.85 -10.21 -0.34
N HIS A 240 6.27 -9.45 -1.36
CA HIS A 240 6.12 -8.00 -1.35
C HIS A 240 4.67 -7.59 -1.61
N ILE A 241 3.98 -8.32 -2.50
CA ILE A 241 2.54 -8.16 -2.70
C ILE A 241 1.78 -8.44 -1.39
N HIS A 242 2.13 -9.54 -0.70
CA HIS A 242 1.52 -9.88 0.59
C HIS A 242 1.81 -8.82 1.66
N GLU A 243 3.04 -8.30 1.74
CA GLU A 243 3.38 -7.18 2.64
C GLU A 243 2.52 -5.95 2.35
N GLN A 244 2.35 -5.57 1.07
CA GLN A 244 1.50 -4.45 0.67
C GLN A 244 0.03 -4.70 1.03
N GLN A 245 -0.48 -5.91 0.81
CA GLN A 245 -1.85 -6.27 1.18
C GLN A 245 -2.07 -6.16 2.70
N LEU A 246 -1.13 -6.66 3.51
CA LEU A 246 -1.18 -6.54 4.96
C LEU A 246 -1.10 -5.07 5.40
N MET A 247 -0.22 -4.28 4.80
CA MET A 247 -0.07 -2.86 5.11
C MET A 247 -1.33 -2.07 4.76
N ASN A 248 -1.96 -2.36 3.62
CA ASN A 248 -3.21 -1.74 3.22
C ASN A 248 -4.33 -2.08 4.20
N LYS A 249 -4.49 -3.37 4.57
CA LYS A 249 -5.46 -3.78 5.59
C LYS A 249 -5.20 -3.14 6.95
N PHE A 250 -3.93 -3.06 7.37
CA PHE A 250 -3.53 -2.40 8.60
C PHE A 250 -3.95 -0.93 8.61
N ASN A 251 -3.64 -0.21 7.54
CA ASN A 251 -4.00 1.21 7.40
C ASN A 251 -5.52 1.41 7.38
N GLN A 252 -6.26 0.55 6.66
CA GLN A 252 -7.73 0.59 6.64
C GLN A 252 -8.32 0.41 8.03
N LEU A 253 -7.89 -0.61 8.77
CA LEU A 253 -8.36 -0.86 10.14
C LEU A 253 -7.97 0.26 11.09
N LYS A 254 -6.76 0.82 10.94
CA LYS A 254 -6.31 1.94 11.77
C LYS A 254 -7.15 3.20 11.55
N THR A 255 -7.53 3.48 10.30
CA THR A 255 -8.45 4.57 9.98
C THR A 255 -9.84 4.31 10.56
N MET A 256 -10.36 3.09 10.44
CA MET A 256 -11.66 2.73 11.02
C MET A 256 -11.65 2.87 12.54
N GLN A 257 -10.59 2.40 13.21
CA GLN A 257 -10.42 2.55 14.66
C GLN A 257 -10.42 4.02 15.10
N PHE A 258 -9.75 4.89 14.33
CA PHE A 258 -9.75 6.32 14.61
C PHE A 258 -11.14 6.95 14.46
N LEU A 259 -11.91 6.56 13.44
CA LEU A 259 -13.29 7.04 13.25
C LEU A 259 -14.21 6.56 14.37
N ASN A 260 -14.15 5.28 14.73
CA ASN A 260 -14.94 4.73 15.83
C ASN A 260 -14.58 5.40 17.17
N LEU A 261 -13.32 5.79 17.39
CA LEU A 261 -12.91 6.52 18.58
C LEU A 261 -13.49 7.95 18.62
N ILE A 262 -13.57 8.63 17.48
CA ILE A 262 -14.24 9.95 17.40
C ILE A 262 -15.74 9.80 17.70
N GLU A 263 -16.37 8.79 17.13
CA GLU A 263 -17.78 8.51 17.35
C GLU A 263 -18.05 8.20 18.82
N LEU A 264 -17.24 7.33 19.44
CA LEU A 264 -17.31 7.02 20.87
C LEU A 264 -17.24 8.28 21.73
N ASN A 265 -16.25 9.16 21.49
CA ASN A 265 -16.13 10.41 22.24
C ASN A 265 -17.34 11.32 22.05
N THR A 266 -17.94 11.34 20.86
CA THR A 266 -19.15 12.13 20.59
C THR A 266 -20.31 11.59 21.41
N LYS A 267 -20.53 10.27 21.40
CA LYS A 267 -21.59 9.62 22.17
C LYS A 267 -21.38 9.75 23.68
N GLU A 268 -20.15 9.65 24.17
CA GLU A 268 -19.83 9.90 25.58
C GLU A 268 -20.13 11.35 25.99
N ASN A 269 -19.88 12.32 25.10
CA ASN A 269 -20.25 13.72 25.34
C ASN A 269 -21.77 13.94 25.34
N ASP A 270 -22.52 13.26 24.46
CA ASP A 270 -23.99 13.30 24.43
C ASP A 270 -24.57 12.73 25.72
N LEU A 271 -24.07 11.58 26.16
CA LEU A 271 -24.43 10.97 27.44
C LEU A 271 -24.11 11.91 28.61
N HIS A 272 -22.92 12.51 28.62
CA HIS A 272 -22.52 13.42 29.69
C HIS A 272 -23.38 14.70 29.71
N SER A 273 -23.83 15.16 28.54
CA SER A 273 -24.74 16.30 28.42
C SER A 273 -26.12 15.97 28.98
N LEU A 274 -26.65 14.77 28.67
CA LEU A 274 -27.90 14.29 29.26
C LEU A 274 -27.81 14.16 30.79
N LEU A 275 -26.71 13.60 31.32
CA LEU A 275 -26.52 13.45 32.77
C LEU A 275 -26.38 14.79 33.51
N LYS A 276 -25.83 15.81 32.84
CA LYS A 276 -25.78 17.17 33.40
C LYS A 276 -27.15 17.82 33.52
N VAL A 277 -28.06 17.57 32.57
CA VAL A 277 -29.43 18.09 32.64
C VAL A 277 -30.14 17.56 33.89
N GLN A 278 -29.92 16.29 34.25
CA GLN A 278 -30.51 15.68 35.45
C GLN A 278 -29.94 16.21 36.77
N SER A 279 -28.73 16.75 36.79
CA SER A 279 -28.10 17.25 38.03
C SER A 279 -28.40 18.74 38.30
N CYS A 280 -29.04 19.42 37.36
CA CYS A 280 -29.49 20.81 37.51
C CYS A 280 -30.97 20.91 37.95
N GLU A 281 -31.71 19.80 38.00
CA GLU A 281 -33.07 19.70 38.57
C GLU A 281 -33.02 19.17 40.01
#